data_AF-A0A3S4I6H0-F1
#
_entry.id   AF-A0A3S4I6H0-F1
#
_cell.length_a   1.000
_cell.length_b   1.000
_cell.length_c   1.000
_cell.angle_alpha   90.00
_cell.angle_beta   90.00
_cell.angle_gamma   90.00
#
_symmetry.space_group_name_H-M   'P 1'
#
loop_
_entity.id
_entity.type
_entity.pdbx_description
1 polymer ?
#
loop_
_entity_poly.entity_id
_entity_poly.type
_entity_poly.pdbx_seq_one_letter_code
_entity_poly.pdbx_strand_id
1 'polypeptide(L)'
;MPEMSTRVLWCTFMVLIFFHTDNETVWNYVNKYAEMMPYINKVKATVNGQVFSLPINLHTINQFFGVACSPDDARKLLLQKCDSTILEPQNFEQQALRFIGEELYEAFFKGYTIKQWGLHPSALPASVLKRIPVRFNYDDNYFNHKFQGIPKFGYTQMVKVHCRTRKYRC
;
A
#
# COMPACT_ATOMS: atom_id res chain seq x y z
N MET A 1 26.98 -13.69 27.13
CA MET A 1 25.91 -13.45 26.13
C MET A 1 26.28 -12.17 25.41
N PRO A 2 26.43 -12.14 24.06
CA PRO A 2 26.78 -10.89 23.39
C PRO A 2 25.60 -9.93 23.45
N GLU A 3 25.90 -8.69 23.83
CA GLU A 3 24.97 -7.57 23.96
C GLU A 3 24.39 -7.22 22.58
N MET A 4 23.09 -7.47 22.37
CA MET A 4 22.42 -7.15 21.13
C MET A 4 22.09 -5.65 21.11
N SER A 5 23.09 -4.82 20.78
CA SER A 5 22.92 -3.38 20.60
C SER A 5 21.88 -3.12 19.50
N THR A 6 20.66 -2.79 19.90
CA THR A 6 19.57 -2.46 18.97
C THR A 6 19.84 -1.06 18.43
N ARG A 7 20.36 -0.97 17.21
CA ARG A 7 20.54 0.32 16.53
C ARG A 7 19.20 0.74 15.91
N VAL A 8 18.68 1.87 16.35
CA VAL A 8 17.47 2.48 15.77
C VAL A 8 17.89 3.44 14.67
N LEU A 9 17.32 3.27 13.47
CA LEU A 9 17.52 4.16 12.32
C LEU A 9 16.21 4.89 12.02
N TRP A 10 16.28 6.21 11.88
CA TRP A 10 15.13 7.07 11.58
C TRP A 10 15.27 7.73 10.20
N CYS A 11 14.14 7.93 9.52
CA CYS A 11 14.08 8.69 8.27
C CYS A 11 13.44 10.05 8.52
N THR A 12 14.12 11.12 8.09
CA THR A 12 13.71 12.51 8.36
C THR A 12 12.76 13.11 7.33
N PHE A 13 12.72 12.58 6.10
CA PHE A 13 12.00 13.23 4.99
C PHE A 13 10.74 12.48 4.52
N MET A 14 10.61 11.18 4.80
CA MET A 14 9.38 10.42 4.52
C MET A 14 9.37 9.08 5.29
N VAL A 15 8.21 8.73 5.88
CA VAL A 15 8.02 7.48 6.66
C VAL A 15 8.06 6.23 5.76
N LEU A 16 7.86 6.38 4.45
CA LEU A 16 7.69 5.30 3.49
C LEU A 16 8.97 5.01 2.70
N ILE A 17 10.00 4.52 3.38
CA ILE A 17 11.21 3.98 2.75
C ILE A 17 11.17 2.44 2.75
N PHE A 18 10.12 1.89 2.15
CA PHE A 18 9.97 0.45 1.95
C PHE A 18 10.32 0.11 0.50
N PHE A 19 11.39 -0.66 0.29
CA PHE A 19 11.78 -1.06 -1.04
C PHE A 19 10.92 -2.24 -1.47
N HIS A 20 10.28 -2.12 -2.63
CA HIS A 20 9.52 -3.21 -3.22
C HIS A 20 9.63 -3.18 -4.75
N THR A 21 9.73 -4.33 -5.40
CA THR A 21 9.77 -4.44 -6.85
C THR A 21 9.39 -5.84 -7.33
N ASP A 22 8.78 -5.95 -8.50
CA ASP A 22 8.65 -7.23 -9.22
C ASP A 22 9.82 -7.48 -10.18
N ASN A 23 10.66 -6.47 -10.42
CA ASN A 23 11.75 -6.57 -11.37
C ASN A 23 12.98 -7.21 -10.70
N GLU A 24 13.24 -8.46 -11.04
CA GLU A 24 14.39 -9.22 -10.55
C GLU A 24 15.74 -8.57 -10.90
N THR A 25 15.85 -7.93 -12.07
CA THR A 25 17.08 -7.21 -12.44
C THR A 25 17.34 -6.04 -11.48
N VAL A 26 16.29 -5.31 -11.12
CA VAL A 26 16.38 -4.21 -10.14
C VAL A 26 16.70 -4.75 -8.74
N TRP A 27 16.06 -5.85 -8.31
CA TRP A 27 16.35 -6.50 -7.04
C TRP A 27 17.80 -6.96 -6.93
N ASN A 28 18.30 -7.65 -7.95
CA ASN A 28 19.67 -8.12 -8.01
C ASN A 28 20.67 -6.96 -8.08
N TYR A 29 20.29 -5.85 -8.73
CA TYR A 29 21.11 -4.65 -8.78
C TYR A 29 21.28 -3.99 -7.40
N VAL A 30 20.18 -3.76 -6.66
CA VAL A 30 20.29 -3.11 -5.34
C VAL A 30 21.03 -3.99 -4.33
N ASN A 31 20.89 -5.31 -4.42
CA ASN A 31 21.62 -6.26 -3.57
C ASN A 31 23.14 -6.28 -3.79
N LYS A 32 23.66 -5.67 -4.88
CA LYS A 32 25.11 -5.45 -5.04
C LYS A 32 25.66 -4.39 -4.08
N TYR A 33 24.80 -3.51 -3.56
CA TYR A 33 25.20 -2.34 -2.78
C TYR A 33 24.73 -2.38 -1.32
N ALA A 34 23.78 -3.25 -0.98
CA ALA A 34 23.34 -3.49 0.39
C ALA A 34 22.73 -4.89 0.56
N GLU A 35 22.90 -5.47 1.74
CA GLU A 35 22.11 -6.62 2.20
C GLU A 35 20.68 -6.15 2.51
N MET A 36 19.70 -6.68 1.77
CA MET A 36 18.29 -6.37 1.96
C MET A 36 17.68 -7.31 3.01
N MET A 37 17.17 -6.75 4.10
CA MET A 37 16.44 -7.49 5.13
C MET A 37 14.98 -7.67 4.71
N PRO A 38 14.38 -8.86 4.86
CA PRO A 38 12.98 -9.09 4.52
C PRO A 38 12.08 -8.22 5.40
N TYR A 39 11.18 -7.47 4.77
CA TYR A 39 10.21 -6.63 5.45
C TYR A 39 8.93 -6.58 4.62
N ILE A 40 7.81 -6.91 5.26
CA ILE A 40 6.47 -6.81 4.66
C ILE A 40 5.73 -5.67 5.32
N ASN A 41 5.39 -4.66 4.53
CA ASN A 41 4.66 -3.50 5.03
C ASN A 41 3.19 -3.88 5.28
N LYS A 42 2.65 -3.56 6.45
CA LYS A 42 1.25 -3.77 6.80
C LYS A 42 0.66 -2.46 7.29
N VAL A 43 -0.27 -1.91 6.53
CA VAL A 43 -0.89 -0.62 6.85
C VAL A 43 -2.24 -0.87 7.51
N LYS A 44 -2.53 -0.09 8.55
CA LYS A 44 -3.82 -0.08 9.23
C LYS A 44 -4.47 1.30 9.10
N ALA A 45 -5.78 1.34 8.96
CA ALA A 45 -6.58 2.55 8.92
C ALA A 45 -7.57 2.56 10.08
N THR A 46 -7.80 3.73 10.67
CA THR A 46 -8.82 3.90 11.70
C THR A 46 -10.05 4.58 11.10
N VAL A 47 -11.19 3.92 11.18
CA VAL A 47 -12.49 4.45 10.73
C VAL A 47 -13.48 4.25 11.86
N ASN A 48 -14.18 5.32 12.27
CA ASN A 48 -15.19 5.29 13.33
C ASN A 48 -14.73 4.59 14.63
N GLY A 49 -13.48 4.82 15.03
CA GLY A 49 -12.90 4.22 16.25
C GLY A 49 -12.48 2.75 16.11
N GLN A 50 -12.66 2.13 14.95
CA GLN A 50 -12.23 0.76 14.66
C GLN A 50 -10.99 0.75 13.77
N VAL A 51 -10.14 -0.27 13.94
CA VAL A 51 -8.90 -0.45 13.17
C VAL A 51 -9.13 -1.51 12.09
N PHE A 52 -8.82 -1.16 10.85
CA PHE A 52 -8.99 -2.00 9.67
C PHE A 52 -7.65 -2.19 8.93
N SER A 53 -7.56 -3.24 8.12
CA SER A 53 -6.39 -3.49 7.28
C SER A 53 -6.51 -2.81 5.93
N LEU A 54 -5.40 -2.26 5.43
CA LEU A 54 -5.25 -1.81 4.05
C LEU A 54 -4.14 -2.61 3.33
N PRO A 55 -4.32 -2.96 2.04
CA PRO A 55 -5.49 -2.69 1.19
C PRO A 55 -6.76 -3.40 1.68
N ILE A 56 -7.93 -2.95 1.18
CA ILE A 56 -9.20 -3.62 1.49
C ILE A 56 -9.07 -5.08 1.05
N ASN A 57 -9.21 -5.99 2.02
CA ASN A 57 -9.14 -7.43 1.81
C ASN A 57 -10.39 -8.12 2.39
N LEU A 58 -10.47 -9.45 2.31
CA LEU A 58 -11.64 -10.20 2.79
C LEU A 58 -11.90 -9.96 4.29
N HIS A 59 -10.83 -9.82 5.08
CA HIS A 59 -10.96 -9.49 6.50
C HIS A 59 -11.59 -8.12 6.70
N THR A 60 -11.11 -7.11 5.98
CA THR A 60 -11.67 -5.75 6.07
C THR A 60 -13.13 -5.72 5.64
N ILE A 61 -13.52 -6.45 4.58
CA ILE A 61 -14.92 -6.54 4.13
C ILE A 61 -15.78 -7.18 5.22
N ASN A 62 -15.37 -8.34 5.73
CA ASN A 62 -16.09 -9.06 6.79
C ASN A 62 -16.24 -8.22 8.06
N GLN A 63 -15.16 -7.57 8.48
CA GLN A 63 -15.14 -6.71 9.66
C GLN A 63 -16.02 -5.47 9.48
N PHE A 64 -15.93 -4.78 8.34
CA PHE A 64 -16.65 -3.53 8.10
C PHE A 64 -18.16 -3.73 8.01
N PHE A 65 -18.60 -4.80 7.35
CA PHE A 65 -20.03 -5.11 7.21
C PHE A 65 -20.58 -6.00 8.33
N GLY A 66 -19.74 -6.49 9.25
CA GLY A 66 -20.17 -7.38 10.33
C GLY A 66 -20.65 -8.75 9.82
N VAL A 67 -20.02 -9.28 8.77
CA VAL A 67 -20.39 -10.53 8.10
C VAL A 67 -19.24 -11.53 8.10
N ALA A 68 -19.54 -12.79 7.78
CA ALA A 68 -18.57 -13.87 7.61
C ALA A 68 -18.67 -14.48 6.21
N CYS A 69 -18.30 -13.69 5.19
CA CYS A 69 -18.37 -14.11 3.79
C CYS A 69 -17.18 -15.00 3.40
N SER A 70 -17.44 -15.95 2.49
CA SER A 70 -16.40 -16.56 1.66
C SER A 70 -15.87 -15.54 0.63
N PRO A 71 -14.73 -15.79 -0.04
CA PRO A 71 -14.26 -14.95 -1.15
C PRO A 71 -15.32 -14.65 -2.21
N ASP A 72 -16.14 -15.64 -2.58
CA ASP A 72 -17.17 -15.48 -3.61
C ASP A 72 -18.38 -14.69 -3.10
N ASP A 73 -18.77 -14.89 -1.84
CA ASP A 73 -19.84 -14.11 -1.23
C ASP A 73 -19.43 -12.64 -1.06
N ALA A 74 -18.17 -12.39 -0.70
CA ALA A 74 -17.63 -11.04 -0.61
C ALA A 74 -17.61 -10.32 -1.97
N ARG A 75 -17.30 -11.04 -3.06
CA ARG A 75 -17.41 -10.49 -4.43
C ARG A 75 -18.84 -10.09 -4.76
N LYS A 76 -19.80 -10.99 -4.48
CA LYS A 76 -21.24 -10.71 -4.72
C LYS A 76 -21.73 -9.54 -3.88
N LEU A 77 -21.32 -9.47 -2.61
CA LEU A 77 -21.65 -8.37 -1.70
C LEU A 77 -21.13 -7.04 -2.25
N LEU A 78 -19.87 -6.95 -2.66
CA LEU A 78 -19.32 -5.73 -3.25
C LEU A 78 -20.03 -5.37 -4.55
N LEU A 79 -20.31 -6.33 -5.44
CA LEU A 79 -21.03 -6.07 -6.68
C LEU A 79 -22.43 -5.48 -6.44
N GLN A 80 -23.11 -5.84 -5.35
CA GLN A 80 -24.39 -5.24 -4.96
C GLN A 80 -24.26 -3.82 -4.42
N LYS A 81 -23.12 -3.48 -3.83
CA LYS A 81 -22.81 -2.15 -3.26
C LYS A 81 -22.22 -1.19 -4.28
N CYS A 82 -21.61 -1.71 -5.35
CA CYS A 82 -20.97 -0.93 -6.39
C CYS A 82 -21.97 -0.28 -7.35
N ASP A 83 -21.63 0.90 -7.86
CA ASP A 83 -22.41 1.55 -8.90
C ASP A 83 -22.09 0.95 -10.27
N SER A 84 -23.01 0.11 -10.76
CA SER A 84 -22.91 -0.55 -12.07
C SER A 84 -23.23 0.37 -13.25
N THR A 85 -23.82 1.55 -13.01
CA THR A 85 -24.18 2.52 -14.06
C THR A 85 -22.95 3.26 -14.60
N ILE A 86 -21.90 3.37 -13.79
CA ILE A 86 -20.62 3.98 -14.18
C ILE A 86 -19.84 2.97 -15.02
N LEU A 87 -19.90 3.05 -16.36
CA LEU A 87 -19.15 2.13 -17.23
C LEU A 87 -17.66 2.49 -17.31
N GLU A 88 -17.37 3.76 -17.58
CA GLU A 88 -16.03 4.31 -17.79
C GLU A 88 -15.75 5.44 -16.78
N PRO A 89 -15.16 5.14 -15.62
CA PRO A 89 -14.92 6.14 -14.57
C PRO A 89 -13.90 7.18 -15.01
N GLN A 90 -14.29 8.46 -14.95
CA GLN A 90 -13.45 9.59 -15.39
C GLN A 90 -12.58 10.15 -14.26
N ASN A 91 -13.03 9.99 -13.01
CA ASN A 91 -12.36 10.53 -11.83
C ASN A 91 -12.22 9.48 -10.72
N PHE A 92 -11.48 9.83 -9.66
CA PHE A 92 -11.22 8.96 -8.52
C PHE A 92 -12.52 8.50 -7.85
N GLU A 93 -13.47 9.41 -7.65
CA GLU A 93 -14.76 9.12 -7.00
C GLU A 93 -15.55 8.07 -7.77
N GLN A 94 -15.77 8.28 -9.07
CA GLN A 94 -16.47 7.32 -9.94
C GLN A 94 -15.76 5.96 -9.97
N GLN A 95 -14.42 5.96 -9.99
CA GLN A 95 -13.63 4.73 -9.93
C GLN A 95 -13.82 3.99 -8.59
N ALA A 96 -13.98 4.72 -7.49
CA ALA A 96 -14.25 4.14 -6.17
C ALA A 96 -15.68 3.58 -6.08
N LEU A 97 -16.68 4.38 -6.45
CA LEU A 97 -18.08 3.98 -6.42
C LEU A 97 -18.34 2.72 -7.27
N ARG A 98 -17.71 2.63 -8.44
CA ARG A 98 -17.78 1.44 -9.31
C ARG A 98 -17.09 0.21 -8.72
N PHE A 99 -16.01 0.37 -7.95
CA PHE A 99 -15.12 -0.74 -7.60
C PHE A 99 -15.28 -1.25 -6.17
N ILE A 100 -15.62 -0.37 -5.22
CA ILE A 100 -15.76 -0.70 -3.80
C ILE A 100 -17.11 -0.25 -3.21
N GLY A 101 -17.91 0.51 -3.95
CA GLY A 101 -19.17 1.08 -3.47
C GLY A 101 -18.98 2.31 -2.58
N GLU A 102 -20.09 2.99 -2.30
CA GLU A 102 -20.13 4.26 -1.59
C GLU A 102 -19.63 4.14 -0.13
N GLU A 103 -20.13 3.16 0.61
CA GLU A 103 -19.83 2.99 2.05
C GLU A 103 -18.32 2.83 2.32
N LEU A 104 -17.64 1.98 1.54
CA LEU A 104 -16.19 1.78 1.68
C LEU A 104 -15.39 2.97 1.13
N TYR A 105 -15.86 3.61 0.06
CA TYR A 105 -15.25 4.82 -0.49
C TYR A 105 -15.23 5.95 0.55
N GLU A 106 -16.37 6.23 1.17
CA GLU A 106 -16.49 7.29 2.17
C GLU A 106 -15.66 6.99 3.42
N ALA A 107 -15.70 5.73 3.89
CA ALA A 107 -14.97 5.27 5.06
C ALA A 107 -13.44 5.37 4.91
N PHE A 108 -12.89 4.91 3.78
CA PHE A 108 -11.45 4.69 3.65
C PHE A 108 -10.73 5.69 2.76
N PHE A 109 -11.42 6.27 1.76
CA PHE A 109 -10.74 6.99 0.69
C PHE A 109 -11.11 8.47 0.62
N LYS A 110 -12.40 8.85 0.76
CA LYS A 110 -12.86 10.23 0.54
C LYS A 110 -12.13 11.24 1.43
N GLY A 111 -12.23 11.08 2.75
CA GLY A 111 -11.59 11.98 3.71
C GLY A 111 -10.06 11.96 3.62
N TYR A 112 -9.46 10.79 3.42
CA TYR A 112 -8.01 10.65 3.28
C TYR A 112 -7.49 11.35 2.03
N THR A 113 -8.19 11.20 0.91
CA THR A 113 -7.82 11.80 -0.38
C THR A 113 -7.90 13.32 -0.31
N ILE A 114 -8.96 13.87 0.29
CA ILE A 114 -9.10 15.32 0.51
C ILE A 114 -7.95 15.83 1.39
N LYS A 115 -7.62 15.11 2.47
CA LYS A 115 -6.51 15.50 3.35
C LYS A 115 -5.15 15.46 2.66
N GLN A 116 -4.90 14.45 1.83
CA GLN A 116 -3.62 14.27 1.14
C GLN A 116 -3.44 15.27 -0.02
N TRP A 117 -4.50 15.54 -0.77
CA TRP A 117 -4.41 16.31 -2.02
C TRP A 117 -4.97 17.73 -1.93
N GLY A 118 -5.74 18.07 -0.87
CA GLY A 118 -6.45 19.34 -0.76
C GLY A 118 -7.58 19.52 -1.78
N LEU A 119 -7.97 18.45 -2.48
CA LEU A 119 -8.95 18.46 -3.57
C LEU A 119 -10.01 17.39 -3.34
N HIS A 120 -11.23 17.67 -3.83
CA HIS A 120 -12.29 16.65 -3.84
C HIS A 120 -11.89 15.49 -4.79
N PRO A 121 -12.20 14.22 -4.47
CA PRO A 121 -11.82 13.09 -5.32
C PRO A 121 -12.43 13.16 -6.74
N SER A 122 -13.55 13.85 -6.92
CA SER A 122 -14.11 14.12 -8.26
C SER A 122 -13.20 14.96 -9.17
N ALA A 123 -12.24 15.71 -8.60
CA ALA A 123 -11.26 16.51 -9.33
C ALA A 123 -9.95 15.75 -9.61
N LEU A 124 -9.80 14.52 -9.11
CA LEU A 124 -8.62 13.70 -9.33
C LEU A 124 -8.86 12.65 -10.42
N PRO A 125 -7.84 12.31 -11.23
CA PRO A 125 -7.99 11.31 -12.28
C PRO A 125 -8.21 9.91 -11.70
N ALA A 126 -9.02 9.09 -12.37
CA ALA A 126 -9.32 7.71 -11.97
C ALA A 126 -8.06 6.82 -11.77
N SER A 127 -6.96 7.14 -12.44
CA SER A 127 -5.69 6.40 -12.38
C SER A 127 -5.04 6.38 -10.98
N VAL A 128 -5.40 7.32 -10.10
CA VAL A 128 -4.86 7.37 -8.73
C VAL A 128 -5.36 6.19 -7.91
N LEU A 129 -6.66 5.83 -8.01
CA LEU A 129 -7.22 4.70 -7.27
C LEU A 129 -6.88 3.34 -7.89
N LYS A 130 -6.67 3.27 -9.22
CA LYS A 130 -6.32 2.02 -9.94
C LYS A 130 -5.08 1.29 -9.38
N ARG A 131 -4.26 1.97 -8.57
CA ARG A 131 -3.07 1.40 -7.94
C ARG A 131 -3.36 0.58 -6.68
N ILE A 132 -4.53 0.75 -6.06
CA ILE A 132 -4.88 0.12 -4.78
C ILE A 132 -5.80 -1.08 -5.07
N PRO A 133 -5.33 -2.32 -4.89
CA PRO A 133 -6.14 -3.50 -5.17
C PRO A 133 -7.19 -3.73 -4.08
N VAL A 134 -8.29 -4.38 -4.44
CA VAL A 134 -9.20 -5.04 -3.50
C VAL A 134 -8.89 -6.53 -3.54
N ARG A 135 -8.71 -7.15 -2.37
CA ARG A 135 -8.37 -8.57 -2.27
C ARG A 135 -9.54 -9.36 -1.70
N PHE A 136 -9.79 -10.54 -2.27
CA PHE A 136 -10.77 -11.50 -1.75
C PHE A 136 -10.06 -12.66 -1.04
N ASN A 137 -9.01 -12.34 -0.29
CA ASN A 137 -8.27 -13.25 0.58
C ASN A 137 -7.84 -12.48 1.84
N TYR A 138 -7.10 -13.12 2.73
CA TYR A 138 -6.66 -12.55 4.01
C TYR A 138 -5.27 -11.89 3.96
N ASP A 139 -4.69 -11.69 2.76
CA ASP A 139 -3.38 -11.06 2.63
C ASP A 139 -3.48 -9.56 2.95
N ASP A 140 -2.75 -9.13 3.98
CA ASP A 140 -2.67 -7.73 4.45
C ASP A 140 -1.33 -7.05 4.09
N ASN A 141 -0.53 -7.65 3.21
CA ASN A 141 0.67 -7.04 2.64
C ASN A 141 0.29 -5.78 1.85
N TYR A 142 0.84 -4.61 2.15
CA TYR A 142 0.45 -3.40 1.44
C TYR A 142 0.85 -3.39 -0.05
N PHE A 143 1.87 -4.15 -0.43
CA PHE A 143 2.37 -4.25 -1.80
C PHE A 143 2.15 -5.65 -2.37
N ASN A 144 1.85 -5.74 -3.68
CA ASN A 144 1.75 -7.03 -4.39
C ASN A 144 3.10 -7.57 -4.89
N HIS A 145 4.18 -6.81 -4.71
CA HIS A 145 5.45 -7.12 -5.35
C HIS A 145 6.16 -8.30 -4.70
N LYS A 146 6.81 -9.14 -5.52
CA LYS A 146 7.57 -10.34 -5.12
C LYS A 146 8.73 -10.01 -4.19
N PHE A 147 9.52 -8.98 -4.52
CA PHE A 147 10.69 -8.61 -3.73
C PHE A 147 10.36 -7.42 -2.84
N GLN A 148 10.52 -7.58 -1.53
CA GLN A 148 10.30 -6.53 -0.54
C GLN A 148 11.38 -6.59 0.53
N GLY A 149 11.87 -5.42 0.94
CA GLY A 149 12.85 -5.36 2.01
C GLY A 149 13.33 -3.95 2.34
N ILE A 150 14.23 -3.89 3.30
CA ILE A 150 14.90 -2.68 3.72
C ILE A 150 16.41 -2.93 3.84
N PRO A 151 17.27 -1.99 3.43
CA PRO A 151 18.71 -2.16 3.57
C PRO A 151 19.10 -2.24 5.05
N LYS A 152 19.85 -3.27 5.43
CA LYS A 152 20.26 -3.56 6.82
C LYS A 152 20.86 -2.38 7.58
N PHE A 153 21.61 -1.53 6.89
CA PHE A 153 22.29 -0.35 7.45
C PHE A 153 21.68 0.98 6.99
N GLY A 154 20.44 0.95 6.47
CA GLY A 154 19.73 2.11 5.97
C GLY A 154 20.15 2.55 4.56
N TYR A 155 19.29 3.36 3.95
CA TYR A 155 19.44 3.79 2.55
C TYR A 155 20.67 4.68 2.32
N THR A 156 21.02 5.52 3.29
CA THR A 156 22.22 6.38 3.22
C THR A 156 23.49 5.55 3.01
N GLN A 157 23.61 4.41 3.70
CA GLN A 157 24.78 3.56 3.56
C GLN A 157 24.81 2.86 2.19
N MET A 158 23.66 2.35 1.72
CA MET A 158 23.53 1.77 0.38
C MET A 158 23.96 2.76 -0.71
N VAL A 159 23.48 4.01 -0.64
CA VAL A 159 23.84 5.06 -1.61
C VAL A 159 25.32 5.40 -1.54
N LYS A 160 25.92 5.51 -0.35
CA LYS A 160 27.36 5.74 -0.19
C LYS A 160 28.19 4.63 -0.85
N VAL A 161 27.82 3.36 -0.68
CA VAL A 161 28.50 2.23 -1.32
C VAL A 161 28.36 2.33 -2.84
N HIS A 162 27.14 2.58 -3.34
CA HIS A 162 26.88 2.77 -4.76
C HIS A 162 27.77 3.88 -5.37
N CYS A 163 27.78 5.08 -4.76
CA CYS A 163 28.57 6.22 -5.24
C CYS A 163 30.08 5.96 -5.20
N ARG A 164 30.61 5.19 -4.24
CA ARG A 164 32.05 4.84 -4.19
C ARG A 164 32.48 3.90 -5.31
N THR A 165 31.59 2.99 -5.73
CA THR A 165 31.90 2.00 -6.78
C THR A 165 31.90 2.57 -8.19
N ARG A 166 31.18 3.67 -8.41
CA ARG A 166 31.25 4.44 -9.66
C ARG A 166 32.27 5.56 -9.45
N LYS A 167 33.14 5.82 -10.41
CA LYS A 167 34.24 6.81 -10.37
C LYS A 167 33.81 8.29 -10.18
N TYR A 168 32.67 8.57 -9.56
CA TYR A 168 32.27 9.91 -9.15
C TYR A 168 32.70 10.09 -7.70
N ARG A 169 33.92 10.62 -7.49
CA ARG A 169 34.26 11.25 -6.22
C ARG A 169 33.33 12.45 -6.06
N CYS A 170 32.33 12.34 -5.17
CA CYS A 170 31.75 13.52 -4.56
C CYS A 170 32.78 14.15 -3.63
#